data_AF-X1DQR9-F1
#
_entry.id   AF-X1DQR9-F1
#
_cell.length_a   1.000
_cell.length_b   1.000
_cell.length_c   1.000
_cell.angle_alpha   90.00
_cell.angle_beta   90.00
_cell.angle_gamma   90.00
#
_symmetry.space_group_name_H-M   'P 1'
#
loop_
_entity.id
_entity.type
_entity.pdbx_description
1 polymer ?
#
loop_
_entity_poly.entity_id
_entity_poly.type
_entity_poly.pdbx_seq_one_letter_code
_entity_poly.pdbx_strand_id
1 'polypeptide(L)'
;MCGIAGYIQRGNSPDPGVLKKMAAALRHRGPDASGHCSIDNVGLAHTRLALLGLGDCGAQPMQLPSGDWAITYNGEIFNHEELRSPECQYR
;
A
#
# COMPACT_ATOMS: atom_id res chain seq x y z
N MET A 1 -14.02 1.71 1.90
CA MET A 1 -13.05 0.61 1.72
C MET A 1 -11.86 1.15 0.99
N CYS A 2 -10.61 0.82 1.34
CA CYS A 2 -9.41 1.26 0.60
C CYS A 2 -9.48 1.00 -0.92
N GLY A 3 -8.64 1.69 -1.70
CA GLY A 3 -8.42 1.44 -3.12
C GLY A 3 -6.96 1.10 -3.42
N ILE A 4 -6.73 0.16 -4.33
CA ILE A 4 -5.40 -0.27 -4.77
C ILE A 4 -5.27 -0.10 -6.29
N ALA A 5 -4.08 0.26 -6.74
CA ALA A 5 -3.72 0.30 -8.15
C ALA A 5 -2.24 -0.05 -8.33
N GLY A 6 -1.86 -0.46 -9.53
CA GLY A 6 -0.47 -0.70 -9.87
C GLY A 6 -0.30 -1.10 -11.32
N TYR A 7 0.93 -1.05 -11.80
CA TYR A 7 1.28 -1.49 -13.14
C TYR A 7 2.74 -1.94 -13.22
N ILE A 8 3.02 -2.75 -14.25
CA ILE A 8 4.38 -3.19 -14.59
C ILE A 8 4.81 -2.43 -15.84
N GLN A 9 5.91 -1.70 -15.74
CA GLN A 9 6.55 -1.01 -16.85
C GLN A 9 7.63 -1.94 -17.45
N ARG A 10 7.80 -1.94 -18.77
CA ARG A 10 8.94 -2.62 -19.39
C ARG A 10 10.07 -1.62 -19.61
N GLY A 11 11.28 -1.99 -19.21
CA GLY A 11 12.53 -1.28 -19.52
C GLY A 11 12.84 -0.02 -18.70
N ASN A 12 11.89 0.51 -17.94
CA ASN A 12 12.09 1.70 -17.09
C ASN A 12 11.34 1.54 -15.77
N SER A 13 11.71 2.34 -14.77
CA SER A 13 10.93 2.45 -13.54
C SER A 13 9.57 3.13 -13.80
N PRO A 14 8.51 2.75 -13.07
CA PRO A 14 7.21 3.42 -13.12
C PRO A 14 7.32 4.91 -12.80
N ASP A 15 6.60 5.73 -13.55
CA ASP A 15 6.47 7.17 -13.30
C ASP A 15 5.60 7.41 -12.04
N PRO A 16 6.15 8.04 -10.98
CA PRO A 16 5.38 8.38 -9.79
C PRO A 16 4.17 9.27 -10.09
N GLY A 17 4.23 10.11 -11.13
CA GLY A 17 3.10 10.95 -11.57
C GLY A 17 1.90 10.14 -12.04
N VAL A 18 2.13 9.01 -12.72
CA VAL A 18 1.07 8.08 -13.12
C VAL A 18 0.47 7.40 -11.89
N LEU A 19 1.30 6.91 -10.96
CA LEU A 19 0.84 6.30 -9.71
C LEU A 19 -0.01 7.26 -8.87
N LYS A 20 0.40 8.53 -8.76
CA LYS A 20 -0.39 9.58 -8.08
C LYS A 20 -1.75 9.80 -8.74
N LYS A 21 -1.81 9.81 -10.08
CA LYS A 21 -3.09 9.93 -10.82
C LYS A 21 -4.00 8.71 -10.58
N MET A 22 -3.43 7.50 -10.56
CA MET A 22 -4.18 6.28 -10.24
C MET A 22 -4.74 6.35 -8.81
N ALA A 23 -3.95 6.79 -7.83
CA ALA A 23 -4.41 7.00 -6.46
C ALA A 23 -5.53 8.05 -6.39
N ALA A 24 -5.36 9.19 -7.07
CA ALA A 24 -6.36 10.25 -7.08
C ALA A 24 -7.72 9.79 -7.63
N ALA A 25 -7.72 8.98 -8.70
CA ALA A 25 -8.94 8.39 -9.26
C ALA A 25 -9.68 7.47 -8.26
N LEU A 26 -8.94 6.85 -7.33
CA LEU A 26 -9.47 5.96 -6.31
C LEU A 26 -9.76 6.66 -4.97
N ARG A 27 -9.55 7.97 -4.85
CA ARG A 27 -9.67 8.71 -3.57
C ARG A 27 -11.02 8.54 -2.87
N HIS A 28 -12.11 8.36 -3.62
CA HIS A 28 -13.44 8.13 -3.06
C HIS A 28 -13.56 6.83 -2.25
N ARG A 29 -12.65 5.86 -2.47
CA ARG A 29 -12.59 4.60 -1.73
C ARG A 29 -11.91 4.79 -0.36
N GLY A 30 -10.76 5.46 -0.36
CA GLY A 30 -9.95 5.73 0.82
C GLY A 30 -9.57 7.21 0.94
N PRO A 31 -10.42 8.05 1.55
CA PRO A 31 -10.21 9.49 1.61
C PRO A 31 -9.18 9.94 2.65
N ASP A 32 -8.76 9.06 3.58
CA ASP A 32 -7.99 9.45 4.77
C ASP A 32 -6.49 9.59 4.48
N ALA A 33 -5.95 8.75 3.59
CA ALA A 33 -4.56 8.83 3.18
C ALA A 33 -4.33 8.23 1.79
N SER A 34 -3.20 8.55 1.17
CA SER A 34 -2.75 7.94 -0.09
C SER A 34 -1.25 7.76 -0.10
N GLY A 35 -0.76 6.71 -0.76
CA GLY A 35 0.66 6.42 -0.90
C GLY A 35 0.98 5.70 -2.21
N HIS A 36 2.26 5.67 -2.57
CA HIS A 36 2.76 4.92 -3.71
C HIS A 36 4.21 4.46 -3.48
N CYS A 37 4.63 3.42 -4.16
CA CYS A 37 6.04 3.02 -4.23
C CYS A 37 6.34 2.39 -5.60
N SER A 38 7.62 2.25 -5.91
CA SER A 38 8.11 1.52 -7.06
C SER A 38 9.24 0.59 -6.63
N ILE A 39 9.19 -0.66 -7.06
CA ILE A 39 10.29 -1.63 -6.94
C ILE A 39 10.62 -2.08 -8.35
N ASP A 40 11.87 -1.83 -8.78
CA ASP A 40 12.35 -2.05 -10.14
C ASP A 40 11.40 -1.45 -11.20
N ASN A 41 10.64 -2.32 -11.84
CA ASN A 41 9.74 -2.01 -12.93
C ASN A 41 8.25 -2.14 -12.54
N VAL A 42 7.95 -2.35 -11.26
CA VAL A 42 6.60 -2.49 -10.68
C VAL A 42 6.27 -1.27 -9.84
N GLY A 43 5.12 -0.65 -10.12
CA GLY A 43 4.61 0.50 -9.39
C GLY A 43 3.31 0.16 -8.68
N LEU A 44 3.19 0.54 -7.41
CA LEU A 44 2.00 0.33 -6.58
C LEU A 44 1.48 1.67 -6.04
N ALA A 45 0.17 1.80 -5.94
CA ALA A 45 -0.53 2.93 -5.37
C ALA A 45 -1.65 2.46 -4.44
N HIS A 46 -1.93 3.25 -3.41
CA HIS A 46 -2.94 2.95 -2.40
C HIS A 46 -3.70 4.21 -1.98
N THR A 47 -4.98 4.04 -1.65
CA THR A 47 -5.84 5.02 -0.97
C THR A 47 -6.49 4.35 0.23
N ARG A 48 -6.38 4.95 1.40
CA ARG A 48 -6.71 4.31 2.68
C ARG A 48 -8.01 4.87 3.26
N LEU A 49 -8.90 3.96 3.67
CA LEU A 49 -9.94 4.24 4.66
C LEU A 49 -9.46 3.65 5.98
N ALA A 50 -9.16 4.48 6.97
CA ALA A 50 -8.58 4.08 8.24
C ALA A 50 -9.68 3.64 9.22
N LEU A 51 -9.92 2.32 9.28
CA LEU A 51 -10.86 1.70 10.24
C LEU A 51 -10.14 1.09 11.44
N LEU A 52 -9.01 0.40 11.21
CA LEU A 52 -8.14 -0.22 12.22
C LEU A 52 -6.68 0.20 11.98
N GLY A 53 -5.88 0.26 13.05
CA GLY A 53 -4.47 0.70 13.01
C GLY A 53 -4.34 2.21 12.76
N LEU A 54 -4.97 3.02 13.60
CA LEU A 54 -4.95 4.48 13.48
C LEU A 54 -3.51 5.01 13.57
N GLY A 55 -3.13 5.94 12.69
CA GLY A 55 -1.76 6.45 12.56
C GLY A 55 -0.99 5.88 11.36
N ASP A 56 0.32 6.13 11.35
CA ASP A 56 1.22 5.88 10.21
C ASP A 56 1.58 4.40 10.03
N CYS A 57 1.40 3.59 11.06
CA CYS A 57 1.78 2.18 11.08
C CYS A 57 0.93 1.32 10.13
N GLY A 58 -0.22 1.85 9.70
CA GLY A 58 -1.08 1.27 8.67
C GLY A 58 -0.88 1.87 7.27
N ALA A 59 0.17 2.67 7.05
CA ALA A 59 0.45 3.28 5.75
C ALA A 59 0.73 2.20 4.68
N GLN A 60 0.24 2.46 3.48
CA GLN A 60 0.31 1.55 2.33
C GLN A 60 0.70 2.35 1.07
N PRO A 61 1.43 1.78 0.10
CA PRO A 61 2.01 0.43 0.13
C PRO A 61 3.06 0.24 1.23
N MET A 62 3.05 -0.93 1.88
CA MET A 62 4.06 -1.29 2.89
C MET A 62 5.28 -1.87 2.17
N GLN A 63 6.48 -1.40 2.53
CA GLN A 63 7.75 -1.87 1.99
C GLN A 63 8.57 -2.51 3.11
N LEU A 64 9.27 -3.61 2.79
CA LEU A 64 10.30 -4.12 3.70
C LEU A 64 11.48 -3.13 3.77
N PRO A 65 12.19 -3.07 4.90
CA PRO A 65 13.39 -2.24 5.03
C PRO A 65 14.49 -2.55 4.00
N SER A 66 14.54 -3.78 3.48
CA SER A 66 15.49 -4.16 2.43
C SER A 66 15.18 -3.51 1.08
N GLY A 67 13.94 -3.08 0.86
CA GLY A 67 13.47 -2.48 -0.40
C GLY A 67 13.04 -3.47 -1.48
N ASP A 68 13.25 -4.78 -1.27
CA ASP A 68 13.00 -5.80 -2.30
C ASP A 68 11.52 -6.22 -2.40
N TRP A 69 10.74 -5.94 -1.36
CA TRP A 69 9.34 -6.35 -1.27
C TRP A 69 8.43 -5.19 -0.89
N ALA A 70 7.32 -5.10 -1.61
CA ALA A 70 6.23 -4.21 -1.30
C ALA A 70 4.89 -4.94 -1.39
N ILE A 71 3.94 -4.52 -0.58
CA ILE A 71 2.55 -4.96 -0.65
C ILE A 71 1.60 -3.76 -0.63
N THR A 72 0.51 -3.85 -1.39
CA THR A 72 -0.67 -3.01 -1.24
C THR A 72 -1.87 -3.93 -1.06
N TYR A 73 -2.75 -3.61 -0.11
CA TYR A 73 -3.82 -4.50 0.30
C TYR A 73 -5.12 -3.75 0.54
N ASN A 74 -6.23 -4.27 0.03
CA ASN A 74 -7.57 -3.81 0.41
C ASN A 74 -8.39 -5.02 0.89
N GLY A 75 -8.68 -5.04 2.19
CA GLY A 75 -9.49 -6.06 2.84
C GLY A 75 -9.26 -6.03 4.35
N GLU A 76 -9.78 -7.03 5.03
CA GLU A 76 -9.56 -7.26 6.46
C GLU A 76 -9.13 -8.72 6.68
N ILE A 77 -8.06 -8.93 7.43
CA ILE A 77 -7.61 -10.26 7.85
C ILE A 77 -8.14 -10.47 9.26
N PHE A 78 -9.30 -11.13 9.37
CA PHE A 78 -9.98 -11.27 10.66
C PHE A 78 -9.19 -12.08 11.68
N ASN A 79 -8.42 -13.08 11.23
CA ASN A 79 -7.54 -13.89 12.08
C ASN A 79 -6.09 -13.35 12.12
N HIS A 80 -5.88 -12.04 11.97
CA HIS A 80 -4.53 -11.46 11.94
C HIS A 80 -3.74 -11.72 13.24
N GLU A 81 -4.41 -11.89 14.38
CA GLU A 81 -3.75 -12.20 15.66
C GLU A 81 -3.16 -13.60 15.67
N GLU A 82 -3.85 -14.59 15.08
CA GLU A 82 -3.37 -15.97 14.97
C GLU A 82 -2.22 -16.12 13.95
N LEU A 83 -2.27 -15.34 12.88
CA LEU A 83 -1.28 -15.37 11.80
C LEU A 83 0.01 -14.60 12.15
N ARG A 84 -0.03 -13.78 13.19
CA ARG A 84 1.08 -12.89 13.53
C ARG A 84 2.20 -13.65 14.21
N SER A 85 3.41 -13.52 13.68
CA SER A 85 4.62 -14.00 14.35
C SER A 85 4.83 -13.27 15.67
N PRO A 86 5.33 -13.93 16.73
CA PRO A 86 5.63 -13.27 18.02
C PRO A 86 6.54 -12.04 17.91
N GLU A 87 7.39 -12.01 16.89
CA GLU A 87 8.34 -10.94 16.60
C GLU A 87 7.71 -9.72 15.90
N CYS A 88 6.49 -9.86 15.37
CA CYS A 88 5.77 -8.80 14.66
C CYS A 88 4.99 -7.94 15.66
N GLN A 89 5.63 -6.91 16.21
CA GLN A 89 4.98 -5.95 17.10
C GLN A 89 4.39 -4.78 16.32
N TYR A 90 3.18 -4.33 16.68
CA TYR A 90 2.67 -3.01 16.27
C TYR A 90 3.63 -1.96 16.84
N ARG A 91 4.54 -1.43 16.03
CA ARG A 91 5.11 -0.12 16.32
C ARG A 91 4.09 0.94 15.97
#